data_AF-A0A6I2MCU7-F1
#
_entry.id   AF-A0A6I2MCU7-F1
#
_cell.length_a   1.000
_cell.length_b   1.000
_cell.length_c   1.000
_cell.angle_alpha   90.00
_cell.angle_beta   90.00
_cell.angle_gamma   90.00
#
_symmetry.space_group_name_H-M   'P 1'
#
loop_
_entity.id
_entity.type
_entity.pdbx_description
1 polymer ?
#
loop_
_entity_poly.entity_id
_entity_poly.type
_entity_poly.pdbx_seq_one_letter_code
_entity_poly.pdbx_strand_id
1 'polypeptide(L)'
;MTLEEIKAFLESNKDQADVKAYLGELSAVSADKVKGFLETDEGKRVIQPELDRYHSKSLDSWKTNNLNKLVDEEVAKRNPAKSPAELEVEKLRKEIEDERKARNRESLKNKALEVAAEKNLPKGVLDFFIGEDEEKTLANLSTFEAEVTAAIQAGVEAKFKSGGRNPNGGSGDPKGDAGAFGKKIADTVASKHTGLEDARKSYFE
;
A
#
# COMPACT_ATOMS: atom_id res chain seq x y z
N MET A 1 61.86 60.83 -35.11
CA MET A 1 60.74 59.95 -35.49
C MET A 1 59.54 60.26 -34.62
N THR A 2 58.71 61.18 -35.10
CA THR A 2 57.39 61.50 -34.56
C THR A 2 56.33 60.61 -35.20
N LEU A 3 55.11 60.55 -34.62
CA LEU A 3 54.01 59.76 -35.18
C LEU A 3 53.60 60.25 -36.58
N GLU A 4 53.74 61.55 -36.85
CA GLU A 4 53.52 62.14 -38.18
C GLU A 4 54.61 61.71 -39.17
N GLU A 5 55.88 61.69 -38.76
CA GLU A 5 56.99 61.18 -39.58
C GLU A 5 56.79 59.69 -39.92
N ILE A 6 56.26 58.89 -38.99
CA ILE A 6 55.94 57.47 -39.20
C ILE A 6 54.76 57.31 -40.18
N LYS A 7 53.70 58.10 -40.04
CA LYS A 7 52.56 58.08 -40.98
C LYS A 7 52.98 58.49 -42.39
N ALA A 8 53.73 59.59 -42.51
CA ALA A 8 54.23 60.07 -43.79
C ALA A 8 55.13 59.02 -44.48
N PHE A 9 55.95 58.31 -43.70
CA PHE A 9 56.76 57.20 -44.20
C PHE A 9 55.91 56.03 -44.71
N LEU A 10 54.90 55.59 -43.96
CA LEU A 10 54.02 54.49 -44.35
C LEU A 10 53.16 54.82 -45.58
N GLU A 11 52.70 56.07 -45.73
CA GLU A 11 51.96 56.51 -46.93
C GLU A 11 52.87 56.61 -48.17
N SER A 12 54.08 57.13 -48.00
CA SER A 12 55.05 57.28 -49.10
C SER A 12 55.59 55.93 -49.58
N ASN A 13 55.63 54.92 -48.71
CA ASN A 13 56.13 53.59 -49.01
C ASN A 13 55.03 52.53 -49.05
N LYS A 14 53.76 52.91 -49.20
CA LYS A 14 52.58 52.01 -49.21
C LYS A 14 52.67 50.88 -50.24
N ASP A 15 53.45 51.06 -51.29
CA ASP A 15 53.64 50.10 -52.38
C ASP A 15 54.87 49.19 -52.15
N GLN A 16 55.70 49.47 -51.14
CA GLN A 16 56.74 48.54 -50.72
C GLN A 16 56.11 47.30 -50.09
N ALA A 17 56.63 46.12 -50.46
CA ALA A 17 56.12 44.83 -50.01
C ALA A 17 56.01 44.72 -48.48
N ASP A 18 57.03 45.18 -47.76
CA ASP A 18 57.11 45.07 -46.29
C ASP A 18 56.12 46.01 -45.58
N VAL A 19 55.99 47.25 -46.06
CA VAL A 19 55.03 48.23 -45.54
C VAL A 19 53.60 47.80 -45.82
N LYS A 20 53.36 47.25 -47.01
CA LYS A 20 52.04 46.72 -47.40
C LYS A 20 51.65 45.49 -46.57
N ALA A 21 52.60 44.60 -46.27
CA ALA A 21 52.39 43.45 -45.39
C ALA A 21 52.01 43.91 -43.97
N TYR A 22 52.78 44.83 -43.39
CA TYR A 22 52.53 45.36 -42.04
C TYR A 22 51.21 46.14 -41.92
N LEU A 23 50.87 46.97 -42.90
CA LEU A 23 49.56 47.64 -42.96
C LEU A 23 48.41 46.64 -43.16
N GLY A 24 48.67 45.53 -43.85
CA GLY A 24 47.74 44.40 -43.98
C GLY A 24 47.41 43.75 -42.64
N GLU A 25 48.42 43.55 -41.78
CA GLU A 25 48.26 43.02 -40.42
C GLU A 25 47.48 43.98 -39.50
N LEU A 26 47.74 45.28 -39.60
CA LEU A 26 47.07 46.31 -38.78
C LEU A 26 45.68 46.69 -39.27
N SER A 27 45.33 46.36 -40.52
CA SER A 27 44.04 46.77 -41.08
C SER A 27 42.88 46.04 -40.39
N ALA A 28 41.79 46.78 -40.21
CA ALA A 28 40.62 46.34 -39.43
C ALA A 28 40.15 44.92 -39.81
N VAL A 29 39.61 44.22 -38.80
CA VAL A 29 38.97 42.93 -38.99
C VAL A 29 37.77 43.12 -39.90
N SER A 30 37.83 42.56 -41.11
CA SER A 30 36.73 42.56 -42.08
C SER A 30 36.08 41.18 -42.15
N ALA A 31 34.82 41.12 -42.61
CA ALA A 31 34.10 39.86 -42.77
C ALA A 31 34.85 38.86 -43.67
N ASP A 32 35.48 39.33 -44.75
CA ASP A 32 36.25 38.48 -45.67
C ASP A 32 37.50 37.89 -45.01
N LYS A 33 38.19 38.66 -44.16
CA LYS A 33 39.34 38.16 -43.40
C LYS A 33 38.93 37.15 -42.36
N VAL A 34 37.83 37.39 -41.63
CA VAL A 34 37.29 36.44 -40.65
C VAL A 34 36.87 35.15 -41.37
N LYS A 35 36.20 35.26 -42.51
CA LYS A 35 35.81 34.10 -43.31
C LYS A 35 37.04 33.31 -43.77
N GLY A 36 38.06 33.98 -44.31
CA GLY A 36 39.32 33.35 -44.71
C GLY A 36 40.03 32.68 -43.53
N PHE A 37 40.04 33.30 -42.35
CA PHE A 37 40.60 32.70 -41.13
C PHE A 37 39.81 31.47 -40.68
N LEU A 38 38.47 31.52 -40.69
CA LEU A 38 37.60 30.40 -40.31
C LEU A 38 37.73 29.20 -41.27
N GLU A 39 38.23 29.39 -42.48
CA GLU A 39 38.53 28.29 -43.42
C GLU A 39 39.84 27.56 -43.09
N THR A 40 40.75 28.18 -42.32
CA THR A 40 42.00 27.56 -41.85
C THR A 40 41.77 26.55 -40.74
N ASP A 41 42.74 25.66 -40.51
CA ASP A 41 42.68 24.67 -39.42
C ASP A 41 42.59 25.31 -38.04
N GLU A 42 43.28 26.44 -37.85
CA GLU A 42 43.31 27.16 -36.59
C GLU A 42 41.98 27.87 -36.30
N GLY A 43 41.38 28.49 -37.32
CA GLY A 43 40.04 29.09 -37.22
C GLY A 43 38.96 28.04 -36.96
N LYS A 44 39.01 26.90 -37.65
CA LYS A 44 38.13 25.75 -37.38
C LYS A 44 38.28 25.26 -35.94
N ARG A 45 39.51 25.08 -35.46
CA ARG A 45 39.76 24.61 -34.08
C ARG A 45 39.15 25.51 -33.00
N VAL A 46 39.08 26.81 -33.26
CA VAL A 46 38.48 27.79 -32.33
C VAL A 46 36.96 27.75 -32.37
N ILE A 47 36.36 27.68 -33.56
CA ILE A 47 34.90 27.80 -33.70
C ILE A 47 34.16 26.47 -33.54
N GLN A 48 34.80 25.35 -33.87
CA GLN A 48 34.17 24.03 -33.90
C GLN A 48 33.56 23.62 -32.55
N PRO A 49 34.23 23.79 -31.39
CA PRO A 49 33.65 23.39 -30.10
C PRO A 49 32.38 24.16 -29.74
N GLU A 50 32.32 25.44 -30.11
CA GLU A 50 31.17 26.29 -29.82
C GLU A 50 30.00 25.93 -30.75
N LEU A 51 30.27 25.67 -32.03
CA LEU A 51 29.28 25.15 -32.98
C LEU A 51 28.72 23.80 -32.53
N ASP A 52 29.58 22.87 -32.10
CA ASP A 52 29.18 21.55 -31.60
C ASP A 52 28.34 21.68 -30.32
N ARG A 53 28.66 22.62 -29.43
CA ARG A 53 27.85 22.90 -28.22
C ARG A 53 26.46 23.41 -28.60
N TYR A 54 26.38 24.39 -29.51
CA TYR A 54 25.10 24.94 -29.95
C TYR A 54 24.27 23.92 -30.72
N HIS A 55 24.91 23.13 -31.59
CA HIS A 55 24.25 22.07 -32.33
C HIS A 55 23.69 21.01 -31.36
N SER A 56 24.51 20.51 -30.43
CA SER A 56 24.08 19.54 -29.41
C SER A 56 22.92 20.07 -28.57
N LYS A 57 23.00 21.32 -28.09
CA LYS A 57 21.93 21.94 -27.30
C LYS A 57 20.64 22.11 -28.11
N SER A 58 20.75 22.53 -29.37
CA SER A 58 19.60 22.71 -30.25
C SER A 58 18.95 21.37 -30.58
N LEU A 59 19.76 20.34 -30.82
CA LEU A 59 19.31 18.98 -31.06
C LEU A 59 18.60 18.41 -29.85
N ASP A 60 19.15 18.58 -28.64
CA ASP A 60 18.52 18.08 -27.42
C ASP A 60 17.20 18.80 -27.14
N SER A 61 17.17 20.13 -27.28
CA SER A 61 15.91 20.89 -27.18
C SER A 61 14.88 20.41 -28.19
N TRP A 62 15.29 20.16 -29.44
CA TRP A 62 14.40 19.63 -30.46
C TRP A 62 13.89 18.23 -30.07
N LYS A 63 14.76 17.32 -29.61
CA LYS A 63 14.37 15.98 -29.16
C LYS A 63 13.37 16.03 -28.00
N THR A 64 13.66 16.81 -26.97
CA THR A 64 12.76 16.96 -25.81
C THR A 64 11.37 17.45 -26.21
N ASN A 65 11.30 18.37 -27.16
CA ASN A 65 10.03 18.97 -27.58
C ASN A 65 9.28 18.16 -28.65
N ASN A 66 9.96 17.36 -29.48
CA ASN A 66 9.37 16.77 -30.69
C ASN A 66 9.47 15.24 -30.75
N LEU A 67 10.49 14.62 -30.14
CA LEU A 67 10.77 13.19 -30.33
C LEU A 67 9.65 12.32 -29.77
N ASN A 68 9.14 12.63 -28.57
CA ASN A 68 8.05 11.87 -27.95
C ASN A 68 6.81 11.87 -28.85
N LYS A 69 6.42 13.03 -29.39
CA LYS A 69 5.28 13.15 -30.30
C LYS A 69 5.45 12.29 -31.56
N LEU A 70 6.64 12.31 -32.18
CA LEU A 70 6.92 11.50 -33.37
C LEU A 70 6.97 10.00 -33.07
N VAL A 71 7.50 9.62 -31.91
CA VAL A 71 7.51 8.24 -31.44
C VAL A 71 6.09 7.76 -31.19
N ASP A 72 5.27 8.56 -30.51
CA ASP A 72 3.87 8.23 -30.22
C ASP A 72 3.04 8.11 -31.52
N GLU A 73 3.25 8.99 -32.49
CA GLU A 73 2.61 8.92 -33.81
C GLU A 73 3.02 7.66 -34.59
N GLU A 74 4.30 7.29 -34.58
CA GLU A 74 4.79 6.10 -35.29
C GLU A 74 4.38 4.80 -34.57
N VAL A 75 4.39 4.79 -33.24
CA VAL A 75 3.88 3.68 -32.42
C VAL A 75 2.38 3.51 -32.64
N ALA A 76 1.61 4.59 -32.71
CA ALA A 76 0.18 4.53 -33.05
C ALA A 76 -0.08 4.01 -34.47
N LYS A 77 0.75 4.39 -35.45
CA LYS A 77 0.65 3.88 -36.83
C LYS A 77 1.00 2.40 -36.95
N ARG A 78 2.04 1.95 -36.25
CA ARG A 78 2.54 0.56 -36.34
C ARG A 78 1.81 -0.40 -35.41
N ASN A 79 1.23 0.10 -34.32
CA ASN A 79 0.61 -0.72 -33.29
C ASN A 79 -0.75 -0.13 -32.86
N PRO A 80 -1.78 -0.21 -33.73
CA PRO A 80 -3.08 0.41 -33.52
C PRO A 80 -3.91 -0.17 -32.35
N ALA A 81 -3.35 -1.06 -31.52
CA ALA A 81 -4.11 -1.82 -30.54
C ALA A 81 -4.22 -1.18 -29.15
N LYS A 82 -3.28 -0.34 -28.68
CA LYS A 82 -3.44 0.44 -27.43
C LYS A 82 -2.60 1.72 -27.44
N SER A 83 -3.25 2.87 -27.59
CA SER A 83 -2.65 4.19 -27.39
C SER A 83 -2.21 4.39 -25.93
N PRO A 84 -1.17 5.19 -25.63
CA PRO A 84 -0.84 5.59 -24.25
C PRO A 84 -2.04 6.16 -23.48
N ALA A 85 -2.93 6.88 -24.17
CA ALA A 85 -4.18 7.38 -23.59
C ALA A 85 -5.15 6.24 -23.22
N GLU A 86 -5.18 5.15 -23.98
CA GLU A 86 -6.02 3.99 -23.66
C GLU A 86 -5.44 3.20 -22.49
N LEU A 87 -4.11 3.13 -22.35
CA LEU A 87 -3.46 2.53 -21.19
C LEU A 87 -3.77 3.34 -19.91
N GLU A 88 -3.79 4.66 -20.01
CA GLU A 88 -4.17 5.54 -18.92
C GLU A 88 -5.65 5.41 -18.57
N VAL A 89 -6.53 5.33 -19.58
CA VAL A 89 -7.95 5.04 -19.38
C VAL A 89 -8.16 3.66 -18.75
N GLU A 90 -7.38 2.64 -19.13
CA GLU A 90 -7.47 1.30 -18.55
C GLU A 90 -7.01 1.29 -17.08
N LYS A 91 -5.95 2.02 -16.75
CA LYS A 91 -5.53 2.24 -15.35
C LYS A 91 -6.60 2.95 -14.54
N LEU A 92 -7.12 4.07 -15.04
CA LEU A 92 -8.19 4.83 -14.39
C LEU A 92 -9.46 3.98 -14.21
N ARG A 93 -9.83 3.18 -15.21
CA ARG A 93 -10.96 2.24 -15.12
C ARG A 93 -10.74 1.20 -14.04
N LYS A 94 -9.52 0.64 -13.95
CA LYS A 94 -9.18 -0.33 -12.91
C LYS A 94 -9.23 0.30 -11.52
N GLU A 95 -8.69 1.50 -11.36
CA GLU A 95 -8.72 2.25 -10.10
C GLU A 95 -10.16 2.54 -9.65
N ILE A 96 -11.01 2.99 -10.57
CA ILE A 96 -12.44 3.22 -10.29
C ILE A 96 -13.15 1.92 -9.88
N GLU A 97 -12.82 0.80 -10.54
CA GLU A 97 -13.41 -0.50 -10.22
C GLU A 97 -12.96 -1.00 -8.83
N ASP A 98 -11.67 -0.85 -8.51
CA ASP A 98 -11.12 -1.22 -7.21
C ASP A 98 -11.71 -0.35 -6.09
N GLU A 99 -11.88 0.95 -6.32
CA GLU A 99 -12.59 1.84 -5.39
C GLU A 99 -14.07 1.46 -5.21
N ARG A 100 -14.77 1.12 -6.29
CA ARG A 100 -16.18 0.68 -6.22
C ARG A 100 -16.29 -0.59 -5.39
N LYS A 101 -15.39 -1.55 -5.58
CA LYS A 101 -15.33 -2.77 -4.78
C LYS A 101 -15.03 -2.46 -3.31
N ALA A 102 -14.10 -1.55 -3.03
CA ALA A 102 -13.79 -1.14 -1.67
C ALA A 102 -15.00 -0.51 -0.97
N ARG A 103 -15.69 0.44 -1.63
CA ARG A 103 -16.91 1.07 -1.10
C ARG A 103 -18.05 0.06 -0.88
N ASN A 104 -18.26 -0.85 -1.83
CA ASN A 104 -19.25 -1.91 -1.67
C ASN A 104 -18.93 -2.79 -0.47
N ARG A 105 -17.66 -3.17 -0.30
CA ARG A 105 -17.20 -3.98 0.82
C ARG A 105 -17.36 -3.26 2.17
N GLU A 106 -17.10 -1.97 2.23
CA GLU A 106 -17.35 -1.16 3.43
C GLU A 106 -18.84 -1.06 3.77
N SER A 107 -19.71 -0.89 2.77
CA SER A 107 -21.16 -0.90 2.95
C SER A 107 -21.63 -2.23 3.54
N LEU A 108 -21.17 -3.35 2.98
CA LEU A 108 -21.46 -4.70 3.48
C LEU A 108 -20.92 -4.91 4.90
N LYS A 109 -19.73 -4.37 5.20
CA LYS A 109 -19.15 -4.42 6.54
C LYS A 109 -20.01 -3.71 7.58
N ASN A 110 -20.51 -2.52 7.26
CA ASN A 110 -21.38 -1.77 8.17
C ASN A 110 -22.67 -2.53 8.45
N LYS A 111 -23.29 -3.10 7.42
CA LYS A 111 -24.49 -3.93 7.58
C LYS A 111 -24.22 -5.21 8.37
N ALA A 112 -23.08 -5.85 8.14
CA ALA A 112 -22.63 -7.00 8.93
C ALA A 112 -22.41 -6.63 10.41
N LEU A 113 -21.90 -5.42 10.70
CA LEU A 113 -21.74 -4.92 12.07
C LEU A 113 -23.08 -4.68 12.78
N GLU A 114 -24.09 -4.19 12.07
CA GLU A 114 -25.45 -4.02 12.58
C GLU A 114 -26.06 -5.39 12.93
N VAL A 115 -26.06 -6.32 11.97
CA VAL A 115 -26.59 -7.68 12.18
C VAL A 115 -25.86 -8.41 13.30
N ALA A 116 -24.54 -8.26 13.38
CA ALA A 116 -23.76 -8.85 14.46
C ALA A 116 -24.08 -8.23 15.83
N ALA A 117 -24.39 -6.93 15.88
CA ALA A 117 -24.84 -6.30 17.13
C ALA A 117 -26.21 -6.83 17.56
N GLU A 118 -27.15 -6.97 16.63
CA GLU A 118 -28.48 -7.53 16.89
C GLU A 118 -28.42 -8.97 17.39
N LYS A 119 -27.56 -9.79 16.78
CA LYS A 119 -27.40 -11.22 17.07
C LYS A 119 -26.33 -11.53 18.13
N ASN A 120 -25.77 -10.51 18.77
CA ASN A 120 -24.69 -10.64 19.76
C ASN A 120 -23.48 -11.46 19.26
N LEU A 121 -23.14 -11.32 17.97
CA LEU A 121 -22.02 -12.02 17.36
C LEU A 121 -20.68 -11.29 17.63
N PRO A 122 -19.58 -12.04 17.77
CA PRO A 122 -18.26 -11.45 17.96
C PRO A 122 -17.81 -10.58 16.77
N LYS A 123 -17.47 -9.31 17.05
CA LYS A 123 -17.11 -8.33 16.00
C LYS A 123 -15.72 -8.52 15.40
N GLY A 124 -14.79 -9.11 16.14
CA GLY A 124 -13.39 -9.23 15.74
C GLY A 124 -13.14 -10.12 14.52
N VAL A 125 -14.13 -10.92 14.11
CA VAL A 125 -14.01 -11.88 12.99
C VAL A 125 -15.01 -11.59 11.85
N LEU A 126 -15.80 -10.53 11.94
CA LEU A 126 -16.85 -10.25 10.94
C LEU A 126 -16.31 -10.01 9.54
N ASP A 127 -15.09 -9.47 9.43
CA ASP A 127 -14.45 -9.18 8.14
C ASP A 127 -14.24 -10.43 7.27
N PHE A 128 -14.20 -11.62 7.87
CA PHE A 128 -14.04 -12.90 7.17
C PHE A 128 -15.36 -13.44 6.59
N PHE A 129 -16.50 -12.90 7.03
CA PHE A 129 -17.83 -13.36 6.61
C PHE A 129 -18.48 -12.44 5.56
N ILE A 130 -17.83 -11.33 5.19
CA ILE A 130 -18.29 -10.43 4.13
C ILE A 130 -18.11 -11.10 2.77
N GLY A 131 -19.22 -11.34 2.07
CA GLY A 131 -19.26 -11.97 0.76
C GLY A 131 -19.17 -10.97 -0.41
N GLU A 132 -19.42 -11.48 -1.62
CA GLU A 132 -19.46 -10.66 -2.85
C GLU A 132 -20.65 -9.69 -2.88
N ASP A 133 -21.73 -10.05 -2.20
CA ASP A 133 -22.99 -9.31 -2.14
C ASP A 133 -23.61 -9.41 -0.75
N GLU A 134 -24.73 -8.72 -0.58
CA GLU A 134 -25.48 -8.69 0.68
C GLU A 134 -26.04 -10.07 1.05
N GLU A 135 -26.56 -10.80 0.07
CA GLU A 135 -27.20 -12.10 0.31
C GLU A 135 -26.21 -13.13 0.83
N LYS A 136 -25.04 -13.24 0.20
CA LYS A 136 -23.94 -14.11 0.66
C LYS A 136 -23.41 -13.66 2.01
N THR A 137 -23.30 -12.35 2.25
CA THR A 137 -22.86 -11.82 3.56
C THR A 137 -23.82 -12.24 4.67
N LEU A 138 -25.13 -12.08 4.45
CA LEU A 138 -26.15 -12.47 5.42
C LEU A 138 -26.19 -13.99 5.63
N ALA A 139 -26.04 -14.77 4.56
CA ALA A 139 -25.96 -16.23 4.65
C ALA A 139 -24.76 -16.68 5.50
N ASN A 140 -23.58 -16.13 5.23
CA ASN A 140 -22.36 -16.41 5.99
C ASN A 140 -22.51 -16.05 7.47
N LEU A 141 -23.12 -14.89 7.78
CA LEU A 141 -23.38 -14.47 9.16
C LEU A 141 -24.40 -15.37 9.87
N SER A 142 -25.41 -15.86 9.14
CA SER A 142 -26.40 -16.81 9.67
C SER A 142 -25.75 -18.16 10.02
N THR A 143 -24.88 -18.67 9.15
CA THR A 143 -24.11 -19.88 9.45
C THR A 143 -23.18 -19.67 10.64
N PHE A 144 -22.50 -18.53 10.71
CA PHE A 144 -21.64 -18.19 11.84
C PHE A 144 -22.42 -18.13 13.16
N GLU A 145 -23.60 -17.52 13.16
CA GLU A 145 -24.51 -17.50 14.32
C GLU A 145 -24.89 -18.90 14.79
N ALA A 146 -25.28 -19.78 13.85
CA ALA A 146 -25.68 -21.15 14.17
C ALA A 146 -24.54 -21.93 14.84
N GLU A 147 -23.33 -21.87 14.27
CA GLU A 147 -22.16 -22.57 14.79
C GLU A 147 -21.71 -22.02 16.15
N VAL A 148 -21.71 -20.69 16.32
CA VAL A 148 -21.37 -20.06 17.61
C VAL A 148 -22.39 -20.45 18.68
N THR A 149 -23.68 -20.41 18.35
CA THR A 149 -24.75 -20.78 19.29
C THR A 149 -24.64 -22.25 19.69
N ALA A 150 -24.40 -23.15 18.73
CA ALA A 150 -24.20 -24.57 18.99
C ALA A 150 -22.97 -24.82 19.89
N ALA A 151 -21.85 -24.14 19.63
CA ALA A 151 -20.64 -24.25 20.44
C ALA A 151 -20.86 -23.74 21.88
N ILE A 152 -21.57 -22.61 22.04
CA ILE A 152 -21.93 -22.09 23.37
C ILE A 152 -22.82 -23.08 24.11
N GLN A 153 -23.86 -23.62 23.46
CA GLN A 153 -24.75 -24.62 24.05
C GLN A 153 -23.99 -25.88 24.48
N ALA A 154 -23.13 -26.42 23.63
CA ALA A 154 -22.31 -27.59 23.95
C ALA A 154 -21.36 -27.31 25.14
N GLY A 155 -20.76 -26.12 25.19
CA GLY A 155 -19.92 -25.68 26.30
C GLY A 155 -20.69 -25.54 27.62
N VAL A 156 -21.88 -24.94 27.58
CA VAL A 156 -22.78 -24.82 28.74
C VAL A 156 -23.22 -26.21 29.20
N GLU A 157 -23.63 -27.10 28.29
CA GLU A 157 -24.05 -28.44 28.65
C GLU A 157 -22.89 -29.27 29.25
N ALA A 158 -21.66 -29.14 28.72
CA ALA A 158 -20.49 -29.76 29.32
C ALA A 158 -20.19 -29.21 30.73
N LYS A 159 -20.35 -27.89 30.95
CA LYS A 159 -20.24 -27.28 32.29
C LYS A 159 -21.34 -27.75 33.23
N PHE A 160 -22.58 -27.87 32.76
CA PHE A 160 -23.68 -28.42 33.55
C PHE A 160 -23.48 -29.90 33.89
N LYS A 161 -22.96 -30.72 32.96
CA LYS A 161 -22.63 -32.13 33.21
C LYS A 161 -21.47 -32.29 34.19
N SER A 162 -20.46 -31.43 34.12
CA SER A 162 -19.29 -31.48 35.02
C SER A 162 -19.55 -30.88 36.41
N GLY A 163 -20.41 -29.86 36.52
CA GLY A 163 -20.77 -29.20 37.78
C GLY A 163 -22.07 -29.69 38.41
N GLY A 164 -22.91 -30.43 37.68
CA GLY A 164 -24.23 -30.87 38.12
C GLY A 164 -24.20 -32.22 38.86
N ARG A 165 -24.90 -32.31 39.99
CA ARG A 165 -25.25 -33.61 40.61
C ARG A 165 -26.31 -34.27 39.72
N ASN A 166 -26.01 -35.45 39.19
CA ASN A 166 -26.98 -36.26 38.45
C ASN A 166 -28.12 -36.69 39.40
N PRO A 167 -29.37 -36.18 39.24
CA PRO A 167 -30.48 -36.55 40.10
C PRO A 167 -31.02 -37.97 39.81
N ASN A 168 -30.57 -38.63 38.73
CA ASN A 168 -30.98 -39.98 38.36
C ASN A 168 -29.88 -41.03 38.57
N GLY A 169 -28.90 -40.75 39.44
CA GLY A 169 -27.90 -41.71 39.89
C GLY A 169 -28.49 -42.73 40.86
N GLY A 170 -29.41 -43.57 40.37
CA GLY A 170 -29.79 -44.79 41.04
C GLY A 170 -28.65 -45.80 40.96
N SER A 171 -28.19 -46.24 42.14
CA SER A 171 -27.39 -47.45 42.37
C SER A 171 -25.95 -47.44 41.83
N GLY A 172 -25.05 -46.77 42.55
CA GLY A 172 -23.61 -46.93 42.38
C GLY A 172 -22.82 -46.25 43.49
N ASP A 173 -22.46 -47.03 44.51
CA ASP A 173 -21.45 -46.83 45.57
C ASP A 173 -20.84 -45.41 45.75
N PRO A 174 -21.11 -44.70 46.86
CA PRO A 174 -20.66 -43.32 47.05
C PRO A 174 -19.25 -43.25 47.64
N LYS A 175 -18.22 -43.27 46.79
CA LYS A 175 -16.91 -42.69 47.13
C LYS A 175 -16.86 -41.24 46.69
N GLY A 176 -17.49 -40.36 47.48
CA GLY A 176 -17.39 -38.92 47.28
C GLY A 176 -18.30 -38.16 48.23
N ASP A 177 -17.77 -37.84 49.42
CA ASP A 177 -18.09 -36.74 50.36
C ASP A 177 -19.54 -36.23 50.56
N ALA A 178 -20.56 -36.96 50.08
CA ALA A 178 -21.97 -36.75 50.43
C ALA A 178 -22.35 -37.60 51.65
N GLY A 179 -21.64 -38.71 51.88
CA GLY A 179 -21.78 -39.55 53.06
C GLY A 179 -21.31 -38.88 54.35
N ALA A 180 -20.43 -37.88 54.27
CA ALA A 180 -19.90 -37.19 55.45
C ALA A 180 -20.99 -36.37 56.15
N PHE A 181 -21.85 -35.66 55.41
CA PHE A 181 -22.95 -34.89 55.98
C PHE A 181 -24.06 -35.79 56.55
N GLY A 182 -24.44 -36.84 55.81
CA GLY A 182 -25.41 -37.84 56.27
C GLY A 182 -24.92 -38.60 57.51
N LYS A 183 -23.64 -38.97 57.56
CA LYS A 183 -23.02 -39.60 58.73
C LYS A 183 -22.95 -38.65 59.92
N LYS A 184 -22.66 -37.37 59.71
CA LYS A 184 -22.67 -36.36 60.78
C LYS A 184 -24.07 -36.14 61.35
N ILE A 185 -25.11 -36.17 60.51
CA ILE A 185 -26.51 -36.15 60.97
C ILE A 185 -26.84 -37.44 61.73
N ALA A 186 -26.49 -38.61 61.20
CA ALA A 186 -26.73 -39.89 61.86
C ALA A 186 -26.03 -40.00 63.23
N ASP A 187 -24.77 -39.57 63.33
CA ASP A 187 -24.01 -39.54 64.59
C ASP A 187 -24.60 -38.50 65.57
N THR A 188 -25.11 -37.37 65.07
CA THR A 188 -25.81 -36.36 65.88
C THR A 188 -27.18 -36.87 66.37
N VAL A 189 -27.89 -37.67 65.57
CA VAL A 189 -29.17 -38.27 65.95
C VAL A 189 -28.94 -39.43 66.93
N ALA A 190 -27.93 -40.28 66.68
CA ALA A 190 -27.56 -41.39 67.56
C ALA A 190 -27.09 -40.89 68.95
N SER A 191 -26.30 -39.81 68.99
CA SER A 191 -25.89 -39.19 70.26
C SER A 191 -27.02 -38.49 71.02
N LYS A 192 -28.08 -38.04 70.33
CA LYS A 192 -29.27 -37.43 70.97
C LYS A 192 -30.34 -38.44 71.42
N HIS A 193 -30.23 -39.71 71.01
CA HIS A 193 -31.22 -40.75 71.31
C HIS A 193 -30.91 -41.61 72.56
N THR A 194 -29.87 -41.28 73.34
CA THR A 194 -29.57 -41.97 74.60
C THR A 194 -30.72 -41.87 75.61
N GLY A 195 -31.45 -40.75 75.62
CA GLY A 195 -32.63 -40.60 76.48
C GLY A 195 -33.82 -41.48 76.11
N LEU A 196 -33.88 -42.04 74.89
CA LEU A 196 -35.00 -42.86 74.43
C LEU A 196 -34.83 -44.35 74.81
N GLU A 197 -33.60 -44.83 74.90
CA GLU A 197 -33.29 -46.16 75.44
C GLU A 197 -33.45 -46.18 76.98
N ASP A 198 -33.09 -45.10 77.67
CA ASP A 198 -33.33 -44.96 79.11
C ASP A 198 -34.84 -44.84 79.43
N ALA A 199 -35.60 -44.08 78.63
CA ALA A 199 -37.05 -44.00 78.76
C ALA A 199 -37.76 -45.33 78.46
N ARG A 200 -37.20 -46.15 77.56
CA ARG A 200 -37.72 -47.49 77.25
C ARG A 200 -37.46 -48.48 78.38
N LYS A 201 -36.31 -48.40 79.05
CA LYS A 201 -36.01 -49.25 80.22
C LYS A 201 -36.87 -48.89 81.42
N SER A 202 -37.12 -47.61 81.70
CA SER A 202 -37.99 -47.19 82.81
C SER A 202 -39.47 -47.55 82.65
N TYR A 203 -39.91 -47.97 81.47
CA TYR A 203 -41.31 -48.34 81.21
C TYR A 203 -41.59 -49.84 81.38
N PHE A 204 -40.55 -50.67 81.49
CA PHE A 204 -40.65 -52.13 81.57
C PHE A 204 -40.01 -52.75 82.82
N GLU A 205 -39.66 -51.94 83.82
CA GLU A 205 -39.40 -52.36 85.21
C GLU A 205 -40.53 -51.93 86.15
#